data_AF-A0A1B6I5F8-F1
#
_entry.id   AF-A0A1B6I5F8-F1
#
_cell.length_a   1.000
_cell.length_b   1.000
_cell.length_c   1.000
_cell.angle_alpha   90.00
_cell.angle_beta   90.00
_cell.angle_gamma   90.00
#
_symmetry.space_group_name_H-M   'P 1'
#
loop_
_entity.id
_entity.type
_entity.pdbx_description
1 polymer ?
#
loop_
_entity_poly.entity_id
_entity_poly.type
_entity_poly.pdbx_seq_one_letter_code
_entity_poly.pdbx_strand_id
1 'polypeptide(L)'
;MGDQVVRVGYYCGELRRRLFREHLGLMDQESGSETVDLSDPVSADFYHNVWRATAQSNTDIFEKVFNCIPTDQVTDFQSLRTYQERINLHCSDPGSAAKLLQDIKGHLVMLPLNFLRNEILTPNPSSVNGMMPTTLWT
;
A
#
# COMPACT_ATOMS: atom_id res chain seq x y z
N MET A 1 5.67 -4.60 23.89
CA MET A 1 6.45 -4.09 22.75
C MET A 1 7.55 -5.10 22.49
N GLY A 2 7.39 -5.89 21.43
CA GLY A 2 8.15 -7.12 21.23
C GLY A 2 7.89 -8.14 22.33
N ASP A 3 6.61 -8.33 22.69
CA ASP A 3 6.13 -9.27 23.72
C ASP A 3 6.58 -8.95 25.15
N GLN A 4 7.14 -7.76 25.37
CA GLN A 4 7.55 -7.27 26.69
C GLN A 4 6.63 -6.17 27.22
N VAL A 5 6.45 -6.12 28.54
CA VAL A 5 5.70 -5.06 29.23
C VAL A 5 6.51 -3.77 29.22
N VAL A 6 5.96 -2.72 28.64
CA VAL A 6 6.62 -1.40 28.54
C VAL A 6 5.65 -0.28 28.92
N ARG A 7 6.20 0.84 29.40
CA ARG A 7 5.43 2.09 29.56
C ARG A 7 5.42 2.84 28.25
N VAL A 8 4.24 3.23 27.78
CA VAL A 8 4.05 3.98 26.54
C VAL A 8 3.55 5.39 26.84
N GLY A 9 4.05 6.38 26.11
CA GLY A 9 3.52 7.75 26.19
C GLY A 9 2.06 7.78 25.74
N TYR A 10 1.20 8.46 26.52
CA TYR A 10 -0.24 8.48 26.27
C TYR A 10 -0.59 9.03 24.87
N TYR A 11 -0.14 10.25 24.56
CA TYR A 11 -0.45 10.93 23.30
C TYR A 11 0.07 10.18 22.07
N CYS A 12 1.36 9.82 22.04
CA CYS A 12 1.93 9.10 20.91
C CYS A 12 1.29 7.71 20.73
N GLY A 13 0.99 7.02 21.83
CA GLY A 13 0.33 5.73 21.79
C GLY A 13 -1.10 5.81 21.26
N GLU A 14 -1.87 6.82 21.68
CA GLU A 14 -3.24 7.05 21.21
C GLU A 14 -3.26 7.41 19.73
N LEU A 15 -2.44 8.37 19.31
CA LEU A 15 -2.30 8.77 17.91
C LEU A 15 -1.94 7.56 17.03
N ARG A 16 -0.93 6.77 17.41
CA ARG A 16 -0.54 5.56 16.65
C ARG A 16 -1.71 4.58 16.52
N ARG A 17 -2.40 4.28 17.63
CA ARG A 17 -3.54 3.35 17.60
C ARG A 17 -4.67 3.86 16.72
N ARG A 18 -4.94 5.17 16.75
CA ARG A 18 -5.94 5.80 15.89
C ARG A 18 -5.56 5.67 14.40
N LEU A 19 -4.32 5.99 14.03
CA LEU A 19 -3.82 5.83 12.67
C LEU A 19 -3.88 4.37 12.21
N PHE A 20 -3.51 3.42 13.09
CA PHE A 20 -3.60 2.00 12.77
C PHE A 20 -5.03 1.56 12.53
N ARG A 21 -6.00 2.03 13.35
CA ARG A 21 -7.41 1.74 13.10
C ARG A 21 -7.89 2.27 11.76
N GLU A 22 -7.53 3.50 11.42
CA GLU A 22 -7.89 4.09 10.14
C GLU A 22 -7.33 3.29 8.95
N HIS A 23 -6.03 2.98 8.98
CA HIS A 23 -5.39 2.28 7.87
C HIS A 23 -5.76 0.80 7.76
N LEU A 24 -6.16 0.15 8.86
CA LEU A 24 -6.63 -1.24 8.87
C LEU A 24 -8.15 -1.36 8.66
N GLY A 25 -8.89 -0.24 8.54
CA GLY A 25 -10.34 -0.26 8.36
C GLY A 25 -11.13 -0.63 9.63
N LEU A 26 -10.59 -0.29 10.80
CA LEU A 26 -11.14 -0.62 12.11
C LEU A 26 -11.83 0.57 12.80
N MET A 27 -12.14 1.64 12.07
CA MET A 27 -12.80 2.84 12.62
C MET A 27 -14.28 2.60 12.95
N ASP A 28 -14.97 1.83 12.10
CA ASP A 28 -16.42 1.58 12.20
C ASP A 28 -16.75 0.21 12.81
N GLN A 29 -15.75 -0.51 13.33
CA GLN A 29 -15.96 -1.80 13.98
C GLN A 29 -16.74 -1.59 15.29
N GLU A 30 -18.02 -1.94 15.30
CA GLU A 30 -18.78 -2.12 16.54
C GLU A 30 -18.13 -3.22 17.39
N SER A 31 -18.21 -3.05 18.72
CA SER A 31 -17.46 -3.71 19.79
C SER A 31 -17.50 -5.26 19.89
N GLY A 32 -17.84 -5.99 18.82
CA GLY A 32 -17.94 -7.45 18.78
C GLY A 32 -17.31 -8.15 17.56
N SER A 33 -16.77 -7.42 16.59
CA SER A 33 -16.00 -8.00 15.47
C SER A 33 -14.51 -8.13 15.86
N GLU A 34 -13.86 -9.23 15.46
CA GLU A 34 -12.47 -9.61 15.80
C GLU A 34 -11.54 -8.41 16.03
N THR A 35 -11.31 -8.09 17.30
CA THR A 35 -10.51 -6.93 17.67
C THR A 35 -9.05 -7.27 17.45
N VAL A 36 -8.49 -6.86 16.31
CA VAL A 36 -7.05 -6.87 16.07
C VAL A 36 -6.35 -6.20 17.25
N ASP A 37 -5.43 -6.92 17.91
CA ASP A 37 -4.67 -6.33 19.00
C ASP A 37 -3.66 -5.31 18.46
N LEU A 38 -3.91 -4.03 18.76
CA LEU A 38 -3.03 -2.92 18.39
C LEU A 38 -2.09 -2.53 19.54
N SER A 39 -2.02 -3.29 20.63
CA SER A 39 -1.23 -2.96 21.81
C SER A 39 0.28 -3.03 21.53
N ASP A 40 0.72 -4.07 20.80
CA ASP A 40 2.11 -4.31 20.44
C ASP A 40 2.35 -4.10 18.94
N PRO A 41 2.81 -2.91 18.52
CA PRO A 41 3.01 -2.61 17.09
C PRO A 41 4.24 -3.28 16.47
N VAL A 42 5.09 -3.97 17.25
CA VAL A 42 6.33 -4.58 16.77
C VAL A 42 6.40 -6.09 17.01
N SER A 43 5.31 -6.70 17.48
CA SER A 43 5.25 -8.16 17.55
C SER A 43 5.32 -8.74 16.14
N ALA A 44 5.97 -9.90 16.02
CA ALA A 44 6.09 -10.58 14.73
C ALA A 44 4.71 -10.94 14.16
N ASP A 45 3.77 -11.34 15.04
CA ASP A 45 2.40 -11.65 14.67
C ASP A 45 1.67 -10.43 14.08
N PHE A 46 1.69 -9.29 14.77
CA PHE A 46 1.09 -8.06 14.25
C PHE A 46 1.72 -7.63 12.92
N TYR A 47 3.05 -7.66 12.82
CA TYR A 47 3.72 -7.24 11.60
C TYR A 47 3.40 -8.14 10.40
N HIS A 48 3.49 -9.47 10.55
CA HIS A 48 3.33 -10.41 9.45
C HIS A 48 1.86 -10.70 9.13
N ASN A 49 1.05 -11.02 10.13
CA ASN A 49 -0.29 -11.57 9.95
C ASN A 49 -1.38 -10.50 9.90
N VAL A 50 -1.09 -9.28 10.40
CA VAL A 50 -2.02 -8.16 10.33
C VAL A 50 -1.54 -7.13 9.32
N TRP A 51 -0.42 -6.45 9.60
CA TRP A 51 0.02 -5.29 8.82
C TRP A 51 0.39 -5.69 7.38
N ARG A 52 1.33 -6.63 7.23
CA ARG A 52 1.84 -7.05 5.92
C ARG A 52 0.80 -7.86 5.14
N ALA A 53 0.08 -8.76 5.80
CA ALA A 53 -0.97 -9.55 5.15
C ALA A 53 -2.10 -8.67 4.58
N THR A 54 -2.56 -7.67 5.35
CA THR A 54 -3.58 -6.72 4.88
C THR A 54 -3.06 -5.92 3.70
N ALA A 55 -1.84 -5.36 3.80
CA ALA A 55 -1.23 -4.61 2.71
C ALA A 55 -1.08 -5.44 1.43
N GLN A 56 -0.62 -6.70 1.54
CA GLN A 56 -0.48 -7.60 0.39
C GLN A 56 -1.83 -7.93 -0.24
N SER A 57 -2.82 -8.33 0.57
CA SER A 57 -4.16 -8.67 0.08
C SER A 57 -4.80 -7.49 -0.66
N ASN A 58 -4.72 -6.29 -0.08
CA ASN A 58 -5.24 -5.08 -0.73
C ASN A 58 -4.50 -4.80 -2.04
N THR A 59 -3.16 -4.88 -2.06
CA THR A 59 -2.37 -4.71 -3.30
C THR A 59 -2.81 -5.69 -4.38
N ASP A 60 -2.95 -6.97 -4.06
CA ASP A 60 -3.35 -8.00 -5.03
C ASP A 60 -4.73 -7.71 -5.62
N ILE A 61 -5.68 -7.25 -4.79
CA ILE A 61 -7.02 -6.85 -5.23
C ILE A 61 -6.94 -5.62 -6.13
N PHE A 62 -6.24 -4.56 -5.71
CA PHE A 62 -6.12 -3.32 -6.51
C PHE A 62 -5.47 -3.59 -7.87
N GLU A 63 -4.39 -4.36 -7.91
CA GLU A 63 -3.71 -4.72 -9.16
C GLU A 63 -4.62 -5.53 -10.08
N LYS A 64 -5.35 -6.51 -9.53
CA LYS A 64 -6.27 -7.36 -10.31
C LYS A 64 -7.50 -6.61 -10.81
N VAL A 65 -8.07 -5.73 -10.00
CA VAL A 65 -9.32 -5.03 -10.34
C VAL A 65 -9.07 -3.87 -11.29
N PHE A 66 -8.02 -3.09 -11.06
CA PHE A 66 -7.81 -1.82 -11.74
C PHE A 66 -6.60 -1.79 -12.67
N ASN A 67 -5.70 -2.76 -12.59
CA ASN A 67 -4.39 -2.70 -13.26
C ASN A 67 -3.69 -1.37 -12.95
N CYS A 68 -3.71 -0.96 -11.68
CA CYS A 68 -3.15 0.31 -11.26
C CYS A 68 -1.60 0.33 -11.34
N ILE A 69 -1.06 1.54 -11.43
CA ILE A 69 0.38 1.82 -11.30
C ILE A 69 0.60 2.79 -10.13
N PRO A 70 1.74 2.75 -9.44
CA PRO A 70 2.91 1.87 -9.68
C PRO A 70 2.65 0.41 -9.30
N THR A 71 3.39 -0.53 -9.93
CA THR A 71 3.31 -1.99 -9.66
C THR A 71 4.65 -2.67 -9.90
N ASP A 72 4.95 -3.73 -9.16
CA ASP A 72 6.16 -4.54 -9.35
C ASP A 72 6.14 -5.37 -10.64
N GLN A 73 4.98 -5.48 -11.32
CA GLN A 73 4.86 -6.16 -12.61
C GLN A 73 5.47 -5.35 -13.78
N VAL A 74 5.78 -4.08 -13.58
CA VAL A 74 6.25 -3.14 -14.61
C VAL A 74 7.64 -2.64 -14.25
N THR A 75 8.66 -3.13 -14.96
CA THR A 75 10.06 -2.83 -14.66
C THR A 75 10.69 -1.76 -15.56
N ASP A 76 10.00 -1.36 -16.64
CA ASP A 76 10.50 -0.43 -17.65
C ASP A 76 9.36 0.29 -18.41
N PHE A 77 9.69 1.31 -19.20
CA PHE A 77 8.70 2.10 -19.94
C PHE A 77 8.03 1.33 -21.08
N GLN A 78 8.65 0.25 -21.57
CA GLN A 78 8.06 -0.59 -22.61
C GLN A 78 6.95 -1.46 -22.03
N SER A 79 7.22 -2.17 -20.93
CA SER A 79 6.24 -2.93 -20.16
C SER A 79 5.14 -2.03 -19.60
N LEU A 80 5.45 -0.80 -19.19
CA LEU A 80 4.45 0.18 -18.75
C LEU A 80 3.40 0.46 -19.83
N ARG A 81 3.84 0.74 -21.07
CA ARG A 81 2.93 0.99 -22.20
C ARG A 81 2.01 -0.20 -22.44
N THR A 82 2.59 -1.41 -22.53
CA THR A 82 1.80 -2.64 -22.73
C THR A 82 0.86 -2.93 -21.54
N TYR A 83 1.25 -2.58 -20.33
CA TYR A 83 0.42 -2.78 -19.13
C TYR A 83 -0.79 -1.83 -19.12
N GLN A 84 -0.61 -0.57 -19.52
CA GLN A 84 -1.68 0.44 -19.59
C GLN A 84 -2.70 0.19 -20.72
N GLU A 85 -2.33 -0.55 -21.75
CA GLU A 85 -3.24 -0.95 -22.84
C GLU A 85 -4.22 -2.07 -22.42
N ARG A 86 -3.97 -2.75 -21.30
CA ARG A 86 -4.85 -3.83 -20.82
C ARG A 86 -6.17 -3.28 -20.33
N ILE A 87 -7.27 -3.94 -20.72
CA ILE A 87 -8.59 -3.67 -20.14
C ILE A 87 -8.60 -4.25 -18.72
N ASN A 88 -8.84 -3.38 -17.73
CA ASN A 88 -8.94 -3.81 -16.34
C ASN A 88 -10.27 -4.51 -16.03
N LEU A 89 -10.28 -5.30 -14.96
CA LEU A 89 -11.43 -6.11 -14.58
C LEU A 89 -12.66 -5.24 -14.28
N HIS A 90 -12.49 -4.07 -13.68
CA HIS A 90 -13.58 -3.14 -13.41
C HIS A 90 -14.34 -2.73 -14.68
N CYS A 91 -13.62 -2.53 -15.80
CA CYS A 91 -14.25 -2.21 -17.08
C CYS A 91 -14.83 -3.44 -17.79
N SER A 92 -14.17 -4.61 -17.71
CA SER A 92 -14.62 -5.82 -18.41
C SER A 92 -15.76 -6.56 -17.70
N ASP A 93 -15.72 -6.64 -16.37
CA ASP A 93 -16.71 -7.31 -15.52
C ASP A 93 -16.85 -6.58 -14.17
N PRO A 94 -17.71 -5.55 -14.11
CA PRO A 94 -17.96 -4.78 -12.91
C PRO A 94 -18.51 -5.63 -11.75
N GLY A 95 -19.23 -6.73 -12.04
CA GLY A 95 -19.85 -7.58 -11.02
C GLY A 95 -18.80 -8.37 -10.23
N SER A 96 -17.86 -9.01 -10.95
CA SER A 96 -16.74 -9.69 -10.30
C SER A 96 -15.79 -8.71 -9.61
N ALA A 97 -15.56 -7.52 -10.20
CA ALA A 97 -14.79 -6.47 -9.57
C ALA A 97 -15.40 -6.05 -8.22
N ALA A 98 -16.70 -5.75 -8.18
CA ALA A 98 -17.39 -5.37 -6.94
C ALA A 98 -17.29 -6.45 -5.86
N LYS A 99 -17.33 -7.73 -6.23
CA LYS A 99 -17.15 -8.84 -5.29
C LYS A 99 -15.75 -8.86 -4.67
N LEU A 100 -14.70 -8.67 -5.47
CA LEU A 100 -13.32 -8.63 -4.96
C LEU A 100 -13.07 -7.39 -4.08
N LEU A 101 -13.69 -6.26 -4.41
CA LEU A 101 -13.56 -5.02 -3.64
C LEU A 101 -14.16 -5.11 -2.23
N GLN A 102 -15.08 -6.04 -1.98
CA GLN A 102 -15.64 -6.28 -0.64
C GLN A 102 -14.60 -6.84 0.34
N ASP A 103 -13.55 -7.49 -0.17
CA ASP A 103 -12.49 -8.10 0.65
C ASP A 103 -11.41 -7.09 1.06
N ILE A 104 -11.43 -5.86 0.52
CA ILE A 104 -10.48 -4.80 0.89
C ILE A 104 -10.75 -4.33 2.32
N LYS A 105 -9.69 -4.26 3.13
CA LYS A 105 -9.73 -3.75 4.49
C LYS A 105 -8.83 -2.54 4.66
N GLY A 106 -9.42 -1.40 4.99
CA GLY A 106 -8.69 -0.15 5.18
C GLY A 106 -7.98 0.30 3.91
N HIS A 107 -6.79 0.87 4.07
CA HIS A 107 -6.08 1.60 3.01
C HIS A 107 -4.61 1.16 2.83
N LEU A 108 -4.14 0.19 3.61
CA LEU A 108 -2.75 -0.28 3.49
C LEU A 108 -2.55 -0.99 2.16
N VAL A 109 -1.44 -0.70 1.49
CA VAL A 109 -0.95 -1.37 0.29
C VAL A 109 0.57 -1.51 0.37
N MET A 110 1.12 -2.52 -0.27
CA MET A 110 2.56 -2.68 -0.46
C MET A 110 3.10 -1.59 -1.38
N LEU A 111 4.19 -0.93 -0.97
CA LEU A 111 4.92 -0.03 -1.85
C LEU A 111 5.70 -0.87 -2.88
N PRO A 112 5.44 -0.71 -4.20
CA PRO A 112 6.16 -1.44 -5.23
C PRO A 112 7.59 -0.93 -5.36
N LEU A 113 8.56 -1.78 -5.02
CA LEU A 113 9.99 -1.44 -5.01
C LEU A 113 10.68 -1.75 -6.35
N ASN A 114 10.03 -2.52 -7.22
CA ASN A 114 10.56 -2.93 -8.53
C ASN A 114 10.00 -2.10 -9.68
N PHE A 115 9.07 -1.20 -9.42
CA PHE A 115 8.48 -0.35 -10.45
C PHE A 115 9.54 0.50 -11.17
N LEU A 116 9.61 0.38 -12.50
CA LEU A 116 10.58 1.08 -13.36
C LEU A 116 12.05 0.94 -12.95
N ARG A 117 12.40 -0.14 -12.23
CA ARG A 117 13.77 -0.35 -11.73
C ARG A 117 14.84 -0.46 -12.82
N ASN A 118 14.45 -0.72 -14.07
CA ASN A 118 15.37 -0.82 -15.21
C ASN A 118 15.51 0.51 -15.98
N GLU A 119 14.90 1.59 -15.51
CA GLU A 119 14.91 2.91 -16.16
C GLU A 119 15.76 3.93 -15.41
N ILE A 120 16.28 4.91 -16.15
CA ILE A 120 16.92 6.10 -15.58
C ILE A 120 15.83 7.15 -15.36
N LEU A 121 15.38 7.29 -14.11
CA LEU A 121 14.30 8.21 -13.73
C LEU A 121 14.75 9.65 -13.53
N THR A 122 16.06 9.94 -13.63
CA THR A 122 16.55 11.32 -13.61
C THR A 122 16.21 12.02 -14.93
N PRO A 123 15.88 13.32 -14.91
CA PRO A 123 15.63 14.08 -16.13
C PRO A 123 16.81 13.99 -17.09
N ASN A 124 16.55 13.99 -18.39
CA ASN A 124 17.60 14.05 -19.40
C ASN A 124 18.47 15.30 -19.15
N PRO A 125 19.80 15.18 -19.00
CA PRO A 125 20.69 16.33 -18.73
C PRO A 125 20.59 17.46 -19.76
N SER A 126 20.22 17.15 -20.99
CA SER A 126 20.04 18.13 -22.06
C SER A 126 18.65 18.79 -22.07
N SER A 127 17.73 18.35 -21.20
CA SER A 127 16.43 18.98 -21.01
C SER A 127 16.51 20.10 -19.97
N VAL A 128 15.56 21.05 -20.01
CA VAL A 128 15.46 22.13 -19.02
C VAL A 128 15.45 21.58 -17.58
N ASN A 129 14.70 20.50 -17.35
CA ASN A 129 14.62 19.86 -16.03
C ASN A 129 15.92 19.16 -15.61
N GLY A 130 16.75 18.73 -16.56
CA GLY A 130 18.06 18.12 -16.28
C GLY A 130 19.19 19.14 -16.10
N MET A 131 19.01 20.37 -16.59
CA MET A 131 19.92 21.49 -16.31
C MET A 131 19.65 22.13 -14.95
N MET A 132 18.49 21.84 -14.34
CA MET A 132 18.17 22.33 -13.00
C MET A 132 19.04 21.64 -11.93
N PRO A 133 19.40 22.34 -10.84
CA PRO A 133 20.12 21.75 -9.73
C PRO A 133 19.34 20.57 -9.14
N THR A 134 20.04 19.48 -8.81
CA THR A 134 19.44 18.29 -8.21
C THR A 134 18.80 18.56 -6.85
N THR A 135 19.19 19.65 -6.17
CA THR A 135 18.60 20.13 -4.91
C THR A 135 17.13 20.50 -5.01
N LEU A 136 16.57 20.65 -6.22
CA LEU A 136 15.12 20.82 -6.38
C LEU A 136 14.35 19.51 -6.13
N TRP A 137 15.04 18.37 -6.12
CA TRP A 137 14.43 17.02 -6.07
C TRP A 137 14.83 16.22 -4.82
N THR A 138 15.65 16.78 -3.92
CA THR A 138 16.19 16.14 -2.70
C THR A 138 16.03 17.07 -1.50
#